data_AF-A0A940P9B3-F1
#
_entry.id   AF-A0A940P9B3-F1
#
_cell.length_a   1.000
_cell.length_b   1.000
_cell.length_c   1.000
_cell.angle_alpha   90.00
_cell.angle_beta   90.00
_cell.angle_gamma   90.00
#
_symmetry.space_group_name_H-M   'P 1'
#
loop_
_entity.id
_entity.type
_entity.pdbx_description
1 polymer ?
#
loop_
_entity_poly.entity_id
_entity_poly.type
_entity_poly.pdbx_seq_one_letter_code
_entity_poly.pdbx_strand_id
1 'polypeptide(L)' 'MKEQVRTRQTCPKCGQAYTERPAYSRVDGSPICPDCGTREALESIGVSVEEQDKILGIIHEQYKPE' A
#
# COMPACT_ATOMS: atom_id res chain seq x y z
N MET A 1 -24.80 -8.54 2.08
CA MET A 1 -23.36 -8.73 1.75
C MET A 1 -22.95 -7.52 0.94
N LYS A 2 -21.90 -6.77 1.32
CA LYS A 2 -21.51 -5.57 0.58
C LYS A 2 -20.73 -5.99 -0.67
N GLU A 3 -21.32 -5.75 -1.84
CA GLU A 3 -20.69 -5.99 -3.13
C GLU A 3 -19.40 -5.16 -3.23
N GLN A 4 -18.25 -5.84 -3.28
CA GLN A 4 -16.96 -5.17 -3.47
C GLN A 4 -16.80 -4.91 -4.97
N VAL A 5 -17.18 -3.72 -5.40
CA VAL A 5 -16.94 -3.27 -6.77
C VAL A 5 -15.43 -3.14 -6.98
N ARG A 6 -14.81 -4.16 -7.60
CA ARG A 6 -13.40 -4.16 -8.03
C ARG A 6 -13.23 -3.22 -9.22
N THR A 7 -13.39 -1.92 -8.99
CA THR A 7 -13.07 -0.90 -9.99
C THR A 7 -11.57 -0.67 -9.98
N ARG A 8 -10.97 -0.64 -11.16
CA ARG A 8 -9.56 -0.28 -11.33
C ARG A 8 -9.41 1.20 -11.00
N GLN A 9 -8.68 1.51 -9.94
CA GLN A 9 -8.39 2.86 -9.49
C GLN A 9 -6.90 3.17 -9.69
N THR A 10 -6.55 4.45 -9.79
CA THR A 10 -5.15 4.88 -9.88
C THR A 10 -4.77 5.53 -8.55
N CYS A 11 -3.68 5.08 -7.95
CA CYS A 11 -3.18 5.65 -6.71
C CYS A 11 -2.66 7.08 -6.95
N PRO A 12 -3.16 8.10 -6.22
CA PRO A 12 -2.68 9.47 -6.38
C PRO A 12 -1.24 9.66 -5.87
N LYS A 13 -0.70 8.74 -5.06
CA LYS A 13 0.65 8.82 -4.51
C LYS A 13 1.73 8.22 -5.42
N CYS A 14 1.53 6.99 -5.91
CA CYS A 14 2.53 6.30 -6.73
C CYS A 14 2.14 6.21 -8.21
N GLY A 15 0.93 6.61 -8.60
CA GLY A 15 0.44 6.51 -9.97
C GLY A 15 0.11 5.09 -10.45
N GLN A 16 0.29 4.06 -9.61
CA GLN A 16 0.00 2.67 -9.99
C GLN A 16 -1.50 2.41 -9.96
N ALA A 17 -1.97 1.63 -10.93
CA ALA A 17 -3.33 1.14 -10.94
C ALA A 17 -3.49 -0.02 -9.96
N TYR A 18 -4.55 -0.01 -9.15
CA TYR A 18 -4.89 -1.08 -8.22
C TYR A 18 -6.37 -1.46 -8.38
N THR A 19 -6.68 -2.74 -8.18
CA THR A 19 -8.05 -3.29 -8.19
C THR A 19 -8.49 -3.81 -6.81
N GLU A 20 -7.54 -3.85 -5.88
CA GLU A 20 -7.71 -4.20 -4.49
C GLU A 20 -8.54 -3.14 -3.76
N ARG A 21 -8.97 -3.45 -2.53
CA ARG A 21 -9.66 -2.46 -1.69
C ARG A 21 -8.71 -1.30 -1.38
N PRO A 22 -9.11 -0.03 -1.57
CA PRO A 22 -8.26 1.11 -1.26
C PRO A 22 -7.93 1.16 0.24
N ALA A 23 -6.70 1.57 0.54
CA ALA A 23 -6.31 2.05 1.87
C ALA A 23 -6.64 3.55 1.99
N TYR A 24 -6.71 4.06 3.21
CA TYR A 24 -6.91 5.49 3.46
C TYR A 24 -5.62 6.12 3.96
N SER A 25 -5.24 7.25 3.37
CA SER A 25 -4.01 7.94 3.73
C SER A 25 -4.03 8.41 5.18
N ARG A 26 -2.92 8.21 5.89
CA ARG A 26 -2.73 8.72 7.26
C ARG A 26 -2.45 10.22 7.32
N VAL A 27 -2.14 10.85 6.18
CA VAL A 27 -1.86 12.29 6.07
C VAL A 27 -3.14 13.09 5.88
N ASP A 28 -3.99 12.66 4.93
CA ASP A 28 -5.13 13.45 4.46
C ASP A 28 -6.45 12.66 4.34
N GLY A 29 -6.44 11.34 4.60
CA GLY A 29 -7.63 10.50 4.54
C GLY A 29 -8.14 10.20 3.13
N SER A 30 -7.40 10.54 2.07
CA SER A 30 -7.75 10.16 0.70
C SER A 30 -7.55 8.65 0.43
N PRO A 31 -8.31 8.06 -0.51
CA PRO A 31 -8.11 6.68 -0.91
C PRO A 31 -6.81 6.52 -1.73
N ILE A 32 -5.98 5.57 -1.33
CA ILE A 32 -4.68 5.24 -1.93
C ILE A 32 -4.56 3.72 -2.14
N CYS A 33 -3.53 3.28 -2.88
CA CYS A 33 -3.27 1.84 -3.00
C CYS A 33 -2.82 1.24 -1.65
N PRO A 34 -3.01 -0.08 -1.47
CA PRO A 34 -2.58 -0.79 -0.26
C PRO A 34 -1.10 -0.58 0.08
N ASP A 35 -0.20 -0.55 -0.92
CA ASP A 35 1.24 -0.42 -0.70
C ASP A 35 1.62 0.96 -0.14
N CYS A 36 1.04 2.03 -0.69
CA CYS A 36 1.25 3.37 -0.15
C CYS A 36 0.69 3.47 1.27
N GLY A 37 -0.44 2.83 1.57
CA GLY A 37 -1.00 2.78 2.92
C GLY A 37 -0.10 2.05 3.91
N THR A 38 0.52 0.95 3.49
CA THR A 38 1.51 0.21 4.28
C THR A 38 2.76 1.06 4.53
N ARG A 39 3.28 1.76 3.52
CA ARG A 39 4.43 2.68 3.68
C ARG A 39 4.14 3.75 4.71
N GLU A 40 2.99 4.42 4.63
CA GLU A 40 2.62 5.44 5.63
C GLU A 40 2.46 4.87 7.04
N ALA A 41 1.92 3.65 7.16
CA ALA A 41 1.79 3.00 8.46
C ALA A 41 3.15 2.70 9.09
N LEU A 42 4.09 2.21 8.28
CA LEU A 42 5.46 1.90 8.69
C LEU A 42 6.27 3.18 8.98
N GLU A 43 6.10 4.23 8.18
CA GLU A 43 6.72 5.54 8.42
C GLU A 43 6.25 6.14 9.75
N SER A 44 4.95 6.03 10.06
CA SER A 44 4.37 6.54 11.31
C SER A 44 4.94 5.89 12.58
N ILE A 45 5.53 4.70 12.48
CA ILE A 45 6.20 3.99 13.59
C ILE A 45 7.73 4.08 13.51
N GLY A 46 8.27 4.88 12.58
CA GLY A 46 9.71 5.12 12.44
C GLY A 46 10.49 4.04 11.69
N VAL A 47 9.83 3.20 10.89
CA VAL A 47 10.51 2.18 10.08
C VAL A 47 11.14 2.84 8.85
N SER A 48 12.43 2.56 8.61
CA SER A 48 13.18 3.12 7.49
C SER A 48 12.65 2.65 6.14
N VAL A 49 12.83 3.46 5.09
CA VAL A 49 12.37 3.15 3.73
C VAL A 49 12.90 1.78 3.25
N GLU A 50 14.16 1.47 3.55
CA GLU A 50 14.79 0.19 3.19
C GLU A 50 14.05 -1.02 3.79
N GLU A 51 13.63 -0.91 5.05
CA GLU A 51 12.88 -1.97 5.72
C GLU A 51 11.43 -2.02 5.23
N GLN A 52 10.84 -0.87 4.87
CA GLN A 52 9.53 -0.84 4.22
C GLN A 52 9.54 -1.61 2.90
N ASP A 53 10.55 -1.43 2.06
CA ASP A 53 10.68 -2.15 0.79
C ASP A 53 10.84 -3.66 1.01
N LYS A 54 11.58 -4.10 2.03
CA LYS A 54 11.64 -5.53 2.39
C LYS A 54 10.29 -6.06 2.85
N ILE A 55 9.60 -5.35 3.73
CA ILE A 55 8.28 -5.75 4.25
C ILE A 55 7.28 -5.87 3.09
N LEU A 56 7.24 -4.89 2.19
CA LEU A 56 6.40 -4.93 0.99
C LEU A 56 6.78 -6.10 0.09
N GLY A 57 8.08 -6.34 -0.12
CA GLY A 57 8.56 -7.48 -0.89
C GLY A 57 8.11 -8.83 -0.31
N ILE A 58 8.07 -8.95 1.02
CA ILE A 58 7.58 -10.14 1.73
C ILE A 58 6.05 -10.29 1.55
N ILE A 59 5.29 -9.20 1.68
CA ILE A 59 3.83 -9.19 1.51
C ILE A 59 3.42 -9.65 0.10
N HIS A 60 4.17 -9.22 -0.93
CA HIS A 60 3.90 -9.57 -2.33
C HIS A 60 4.54 -10.91 -2.77
N GLU A 61 5.09 -11.69 -1.83
CA GLU A 61 5.81 -12.96 -2.10
C GLU A 61 6.95 -12.83 -3.13
N GLN A 62 7.51 -11.62 -3.31
CA GLN A 62 8.64 -11.36 -4.20
C GLN A 62 10.00 -11.35 -3.48
N TYR A 63 10.02 -11.41 -2.15
CA TYR A 63 11.25 -11.47 -1.37
C TYR A 63 11.82 -12.89 -1.31
N LYS A 64 12.95 -13.10 -2.00
CA LYS A 64 13.82 -14.27 -1.78
C LYS A 64 14.99 -13.84 -0.90
N PRO A 65 15.12 -14.33 0.34
CA PRO A 65 16.34 -14.16 1.10
C PRO A 65 17.47 -14.95 0.40
N GLU A 66 18.60 -14.29 0.13
CA GLU A 66 19.86 -14.95 -0.23
C GLU A 66 20.53 -15.56 1.01
#